data_AF-A0A914D202-F1
#
_entry.id   AF-A0A914D202-F1
#
_cell.length_a   1.000
_cell.length_b   1.000
_cell.length_c   1.000
_cell.angle_alpha   90.00
_cell.angle_beta   90.00
_cell.angle_gamma   90.00
#
_symmetry.space_group_name_H-M   'P 1'
#
loop_
_entity.id
_entity.type
_entity.pdbx_description
1 polymer ?
#
loop_
_entity_poly.entity_id
_entity_poly.type
_entity_poly.pdbx_seq_one_letter_code
_entity_poly.pdbx_strand_id
1 'polypeptide(L)'
;MQLIYGIFVVIFASTALAVNQIPDQFLGKWSVEKSDNFDEFLTAKGYGWLMRTLIKNSGMTKAFEKSGATFNYKIFTPTKDVIWNGIHFGQPYVGKYLDDSRHQ
;
A
#
# COMPACT_ATOMS: atom_id res chain seq x y z
N MET A 1 9.22 27.36 -34.80
CA MET A 1 9.61 25.93 -34.70
C MET A 1 10.45 25.65 -33.45
N GLN A 2 11.63 26.25 -33.26
CA GLN A 2 12.51 25.98 -32.08
C GLN A 2 11.90 26.36 -30.71
N LEU A 3 11.09 27.43 -30.65
CA LEU A 3 10.41 27.85 -29.41
C LEU A 3 9.36 26.85 -28.91
N ILE A 4 8.73 26.11 -29.83
CA ILE A 4 7.70 25.10 -29.48
C ILE A 4 8.37 23.87 -28.86
N TYR A 5 9.51 23.43 -29.40
CA TYR A 5 10.30 22.34 -28.82
C TYR A 5 10.85 22.68 -27.42
N GLY A 6 11.29 23.93 -27.20
CA GLY A 6 11.74 24.38 -25.88
C GLY A 6 10.64 24.31 -24.82
N ILE A 7 9.40 24.71 -25.18
CA ILE A 7 8.24 24.63 -24.28
C ILE A 7 7.87 23.16 -23.98
N PHE A 8 7.89 22.29 -24.98
CA PHE A 8 7.63 20.84 -24.78
C PHE A 8 8.66 20.18 -23.85
N VAL A 9 9.95 20.53 -23.95
CA VAL A 9 11.00 19.98 -23.07
C VAL A 9 10.83 20.46 -21.63
N VAL A 10 10.46 21.72 -21.41
CA VAL A 10 10.23 22.26 -20.04
C VAL A 10 8.99 21.64 -19.40
N ILE A 11 7.92 21.41 -20.16
CA ILE A 11 6.69 20.74 -19.66
C ILE A 11 6.96 19.27 -19.35
N PHE A 12 7.81 18.58 -20.10
CA PHE A 12 8.19 17.20 -19.82
C PHE A 12 9.17 17.07 -18.64
N ALA A 13 10.04 18.07 -18.44
CA ALA A 13 10.96 18.10 -17.31
C ALA A 13 10.26 18.41 -15.97
N SER A 14 9.20 19.22 -15.97
CA SER A 14 8.44 19.55 -14.76
C SER A 14 7.58 18.38 -14.27
N THR A 15 7.09 17.50 -15.16
CA THR A 15 6.38 16.27 -14.78
C THR A 15 7.32 15.16 -14.27
N ALA A 16 8.62 15.27 -14.54
CA ALA A 16 9.64 14.35 -14.05
C ALA A 16 10.16 14.69 -12.63
N LEU A 17 9.73 15.81 -12.03
CA LEU A 17 9.87 16.02 -10.58
C LEU A 17 8.89 15.08 -9.89
N ALA A 18 9.34 13.84 -9.72
CA ALA A 18 8.64 12.76 -9.04
C ALA A 18 7.99 13.30 -7.76
N VAL A 19 6.66 13.23 -7.70
CA VAL A 19 5.91 13.46 -6.48
C VAL A 19 6.34 12.37 -5.50
N ASN A 20 7.32 12.67 -4.65
CA ASN A 20 7.82 11.81 -3.56
C ASN A 20 6.84 11.78 -2.37
N GLN A 21 5.55 11.89 -2.65
CA GLN A 21 4.48 11.89 -1.66
C GLN A 21 3.38 10.95 -2.14
N ILE A 22 2.74 10.29 -1.18
CA ILE A 22 1.53 9.52 -1.49
C ILE A 22 0.45 10.49 -2.01
N PRO A 23 -0.22 10.18 -3.14
CA PRO A 23 -1.31 11.01 -3.62
C PRO A 23 -2.44 11.10 -2.58
N ASP A 24 -2.97 12.30 -2.36
CA ASP A 24 -3.92 12.57 -1.27
C ASP A 24 -5.20 11.71 -1.36
N GLN A 25 -5.60 11.28 -2.56
CA GLN A 25 -6.73 10.37 -2.79
C GLN A 25 -6.59 8.99 -2.13
N PHE A 26 -5.37 8.57 -1.76
CA PHE A 26 -5.13 7.30 -1.06
C PHE A 26 -5.09 7.45 0.46
N LEU A 27 -5.04 8.69 0.96
CA LEU A 27 -5.06 8.95 2.40
C LEU A 27 -6.42 8.57 3.00
N GLY A 28 -6.39 8.09 4.24
CA GLY A 28 -7.59 7.64 4.96
C GLY A 28 -7.59 6.15 5.24
N LYS A 29 -8.78 5.61 5.58
CA LYS A 29 -8.99 4.22 5.98
C LYS A 29 -9.82 3.48 4.92
N TRP A 30 -9.38 2.27 4.60
CA TRP A 30 -9.94 1.45 3.53
C TRP A 30 -10.24 0.06 4.08
N SER A 31 -11.51 -0.31 4.17
CA SER A 31 -11.93 -1.67 4.51
C SER A 31 -12.17 -2.49 3.25
N VAL A 32 -11.80 -3.76 3.28
CA VAL A 32 -12.13 -4.69 2.18
C VAL A 32 -13.64 -4.89 2.12
N GLU A 33 -14.25 -4.46 1.02
CA GLU A 33 -15.67 -4.69 0.75
C GLU A 33 -15.90 -5.98 -0.04
N LYS A 34 -15.06 -6.24 -1.04
CA LYS A 34 -15.13 -7.40 -1.92
C LYS A 34 -13.75 -8.01 -2.13
N SER A 35 -13.70 -9.33 -2.23
CA SER A 35 -12.51 -10.10 -2.60
C SER A 35 -12.85 -11.08 -3.72
N ASP A 36 -12.05 -11.09 -4.78
CA ASP A 36 -12.17 -12.04 -5.89
C ASP A 36 -11.03 -13.06 -5.81
N ASN A 37 -11.34 -14.35 -5.98
CA ASN A 37 -10.40 -15.49 -5.96
C ASN A 37 -9.55 -15.65 -4.68
N PHE A 38 -10.01 -15.11 -3.55
CA PHE A 38 -9.22 -15.12 -2.31
C PHE A 38 -9.17 -16.51 -1.64
N ASP A 39 -10.22 -17.33 -1.76
CA ASP A 39 -10.20 -18.70 -1.21
C ASP A 39 -9.23 -19.60 -1.98
N GLU A 40 -9.18 -19.45 -3.30
CA GLU A 40 -8.29 -20.16 -4.20
C GLU A 40 -6.83 -19.80 -3.90
N PHE A 41 -6.55 -18.50 -3.71
CA PHE A 41 -5.24 -18.03 -3.27
C PHE A 41 -4.82 -18.68 -1.95
N LEU A 42 -5.70 -18.68 -0.94
CA LEU A 42 -5.40 -19.29 0.36
C LEU A 42 -5.23 -20.82 0.26
N THR A 43 -5.99 -21.47 -0.62
CA THR A 43 -5.85 -22.91 -0.90
C THR A 43 -4.50 -23.21 -1.53
N ALA A 44 -4.08 -22.43 -2.54
CA ALA A 44 -2.76 -22.57 -3.17
C ALA A 44 -1.59 -22.31 -2.21
N LYS A 45 -1.80 -21.47 -1.19
CA LYS A 45 -0.86 -21.24 -0.09
C LYS A 45 -0.83 -22.36 0.97
N GLY A 46 -1.71 -23.36 0.86
CA GLY A 46 -1.75 -24.51 1.76
C GLY A 46 -2.58 -24.31 3.04
N TYR A 47 -3.39 -23.25 3.13
CA TYR A 47 -4.27 -23.07 4.29
C TYR A 47 -5.42 -24.07 4.29
N GLY A 48 -5.70 -24.71 5.43
CA GLY A 48 -6.84 -25.61 5.62
C GLY A 48 -8.19 -24.87 5.64
N TRP A 49 -9.28 -25.55 5.31
CA TRP A 49 -10.63 -24.98 5.15
C TRP A 49 -11.10 -24.09 6.32
N LEU A 50 -10.85 -24.52 7.56
CA LEU A 50 -11.23 -23.76 8.75
C LEU A 50 -10.49 -22.42 8.83
N MET A 51 -9.16 -22.43 8.64
CA MET A 51 -8.34 -21.21 8.67
C MET A 51 -8.71 -20.26 7.53
N ARG A 52 -8.99 -20.79 6.33
CA ARG A 52 -9.45 -19.96 5.20
C ARG A 52 -10.76 -19.25 5.53
N THR A 53 -11.70 -19.95 6.14
CA THR A 53 -12.99 -19.37 6.55
C THR A 53 -12.80 -18.25 7.56
N LEU A 54 -11.95 -18.44 8.56
CA LEU A 54 -11.63 -17.40 9.54
C LEU A 54 -10.97 -16.18 8.89
N ILE A 55 -9.98 -16.38 8.02
CA ILE A 55 -9.26 -15.29 7.35
C ILE A 55 -10.18 -14.49 6.41
N LYS A 56 -11.07 -15.17 5.67
CA LYS A 56 -12.04 -14.49 4.80
C LYS A 56 -13.01 -13.63 5.61
N ASN A 57 -13.42 -14.11 6.78
CA ASN A 57 -14.38 -13.43 7.63
C ASN A 57 -13.74 -12.38 8.56
N SER A 58 -12.42 -12.39 8.76
CA SER A 58 -11.75 -11.50 9.71
C SER A 58 -11.77 -10.04 9.26
N GLY A 59 -11.91 -9.78 7.95
CA GLY A 59 -11.81 -8.42 7.41
C GLY A 59 -10.42 -7.81 7.62
N MET A 60 -10.13 -6.76 6.87
CA MET A 60 -8.87 -6.01 6.99
C MET A 60 -9.16 -4.55 6.68
N THR A 61 -8.63 -3.66 7.52
CA THR A 61 -8.67 -2.22 7.25
C THR A 61 -7.25 -1.70 7.07
N LYS A 62 -6.98 -1.05 5.95
CA LYS A 62 -5.71 -0.39 5.67
C LYS A 62 -5.85 1.11 5.94
N ALA A 63 -4.82 1.75 6.48
CA ALA A 63 -4.82 3.20 6.65
C ALA A 63 -3.51 3.81 6.14
N PHE A 64 -3.64 4.88 5.38
CA PHE A 64 -2.52 5.70 4.93
C PHE A 64 -2.65 7.09 5.54
N GLU A 65 -1.64 7.50 6.29
CA GLU A 65 -1.63 8.78 7.01
C GLU A 65 -0.41 9.60 6.61
N LYS A 66 -0.64 10.87 6.26
CA LYS A 66 0.43 11.79 5.91
C LYS A 66 1.28 12.12 7.15
N SER A 67 2.60 12.05 7.01
CA SER A 67 3.56 12.39 8.07
C SER A 67 4.71 13.23 7.49
N GLY A 68 4.44 14.51 7.27
CA GLY A 68 5.38 15.44 6.65
C GLY A 68 5.77 15.00 5.23
N ALA A 69 7.06 14.73 5.01
CA ALA A 69 7.60 14.21 3.75
C ALA A 69 7.49 12.68 3.60
N THR A 70 6.95 12.00 4.61
CA THR A 70 6.74 10.55 4.66
C THR A 70 5.25 10.23 4.84
N PHE A 71 4.90 8.96 4.84
CA PHE A 71 3.58 8.49 5.23
C PHE A 71 3.69 7.29 6.17
N ASN A 72 2.66 7.11 6.99
CA ASN A 72 2.49 5.92 7.80
C ASN A 72 1.50 4.99 7.09
N TYR A 73 1.79 3.69 7.11
CA TYR A 73 0.91 2.66 6.60
C TYR A 73 0.55 1.69 7.73
N LYS A 74 -0.75 1.53 7.97
CA LYS A 74 -1.28 0.68 9.02
C LYS A 74 -2.21 -0.36 8.43
N ILE A 75 -2.17 -1.56 8.97
CA ILE A 75 -3.09 -2.65 8.66
C ILE A 75 -3.71 -3.09 9.97
N PHE A 76 -5.02 -2.91 10.08
CA PHE A 76 -5.83 -3.38 11.19
C PHE A 76 -6.45 -4.72 10.82
N THR A 77 -6.27 -5.70 11.69
CA THR A 77 -6.93 -7.00 11.61
C THR A 77 -7.52 -7.34 12.98
N PRO A 78 -8.45 -8.30 13.10
CA PRO A 78 -8.99 -8.65 14.41
C PRO A 78 -7.98 -9.22 15.40
N THR A 79 -6.88 -9.78 14.90
CA THR A 79 -5.90 -10.49 15.74
C THR A 79 -4.66 -9.66 16.03
N LYS A 80 -4.18 -8.90 15.05
CA LYS A 80 -2.92 -8.15 15.15
C LYS A 80 -2.85 -7.00 14.16
N ASP A 81 -2.42 -5.86 14.67
CA ASP A 81 -2.15 -4.69 13.84
C ASP A 81 -0.71 -4.70 13.32
N VAL A 82 -0.54 -4.20 12.10
CA VAL A 82 0.77 -3.88 11.51
C VAL A 82 0.85 -2.36 11.37
N ILE A 83 1.90 -1.77 11.92
CA ILE A 83 2.12 -0.32 11.87
C ILE A 83 3.52 -0.07 11.33
N TRP A 84 3.59 0.60 10.19
CA TRP A 84 4.83 1.04 9.56
C TRP A 84 4.82 2.56 9.48
N ASN A 85 5.82 3.19 10.10
CA ASN A 85 5.91 4.64 10.18
C ASN A 85 7.08 5.15 9.34
N GLY A 86 6.97 6.38 8.84
CA GLY A 86 8.06 7.08 8.17
C GLY A 86 8.42 6.50 6.80
N ILE A 87 7.45 5.95 6.06
CA ILE A 87 7.70 5.39 4.73
C ILE A 87 7.89 6.54 3.73
N HIS A 88 8.96 6.46 2.94
CA HIS A 88 9.19 7.35 1.81
C HIS A 88 8.50 6.79 0.56
N PHE A 89 7.66 7.60 -0.07
CA PHE A 89 6.95 7.17 -1.29
C PHE A 89 7.94 6.90 -2.42
N GLY A 90 7.82 5.73 -3.06
CA GLY A 90 8.73 5.29 -4.13
C GLY A 90 10.08 4.72 -3.65
N GLN A 91 10.33 4.60 -2.34
CA GLN A 91 11.55 4.01 -1.79
C GLN A 91 11.27 2.65 -1.14
N PRO A 92 12.23 1.71 -1.16
CA PRO A 92 12.11 0.44 -0.44
C PRO A 92 11.93 0.65 1.07
N TYR A 93 11.16 -0.23 1.71
CA TYR A 93 10.94 -0.17 3.15
C TYR A 93 10.93 -1.58 3.76
N VAL A 94 11.73 -1.81 4.81
CA VAL A 94 11.79 -3.12 5.47
C VAL A 94 10.97 -3.12 6.76
N GLY A 95 9.80 -3.76 6.73
CA GLY A 95 8.84 -3.81 7.82
C GLY A 95 8.55 -5.22 8.32
N LYS A 96 8.19 -5.34 9.60
CA LYS A 96 7.66 -6.59 10.17
C LYS A 96 6.21 -6.77 9.75
N TYR A 97 5.79 -7.96 9.31
CA TYR A 97 4.41 -8.22 8.90
C TYR A 97 3.65 -9.09 9.90
N LEU A 98 2.45 -9.54 9.52
CA LEU A 98 1.57 -10.36 10.36
C LEU A 98 2.24 -11.67 10.81
N ASP A 99 3.08 -12.25 9.96
CA ASP A 99 3.83 -13.49 10.18
C ASP A 99 5.10 -13.32 11.05
N ASP A 100 5.28 -12.13 11.63
CA ASP A 100 6.45 -11.73 12.41
C ASP A 100 7.80 -11.69 11.67
N SER A 101 7.83 -12.04 10.39
CA SER A 101 9.02 -11.92 9.55
C SER A 101 9.12 -10.51 8.95
N ARG A 102 10.32 -10.16 8.46
CA ARG A 102 10.59 -8.87 7.83
C ARG A 102 10.52 -9.00 6.32
N HIS A 103 9.75 -8.13 5.69
CA HIS A 103 9.58 -8.05 4.24
C HIS A 103 10.06 -6.68 3.75
N GLN A 104 10.57 -6.64 2.51
CA GLN A 104 10.95 -5.43 1.80
C GLN A 104 9.83 -4.99 0.86
#